data_AF-X1M8K1-F1
#
_entry.id   AF-X1M8K1-F1
#
_cell.length_a   1.000
_cell.length_b   1.000
_cell.length_c   1.000
_cell.angle_alpha   90.00
_cell.angle_beta   90.00
_cell.angle_gamma   90.00
#
_symmetry.space_group_name_H-M   'P 1'
#
loop_
_entity.id
_entity.type
_entity.pdbx_description
1 polymer ?
#
loop_
_entity_poly.entity_id
_entity_poly.type
_entity_poly.pdbx_seq_one_letter_code
_entity_poly.pdbx_strand_id
1 'polypeptide(L)'
;MKDAKLAIKNLTKKLRRSGTKIGSEPKLKVQNIVASVDFGRGFDLEEIATNFENTEYNPEVFPGLVFRLDDPKVVILLFVS
;
A
#
# COMPACT_ATOMS: atom_id res chain seq x y z
N MET A 1 -5.80 7.74 8.84
CA MET A 1 -4.99 8.08 10.04
C MET A 1 -5.78 8.05 11.36
N LYS A 2 -7.04 8.49 11.40
CA LYS A 2 -7.89 8.45 12.62
C LYS A 2 -8.03 7.02 13.17
N ASP A 3 -8.27 6.04 12.30
CA ASP A 3 -8.48 4.65 12.71
C ASP A 3 -7.19 4.02 13.26
N ALA A 4 -6.03 4.31 12.66
CA ALA A 4 -4.74 3.88 13.18
C ALA A 4 -4.48 4.42 14.60
N LYS A 5 -4.77 5.70 14.85
CA LYS A 5 -4.66 6.30 16.20
C LYS A 5 -5.60 5.62 17.19
N LEU A 6 -6.85 5.37 16.78
CA LEU A 6 -7.85 4.70 17.62
C LEU A 6 -7.44 3.25 17.94
N ALA A 7 -6.93 2.51 16.95
CA ALA A 7 -6.44 1.14 17.11
C ALA A 7 -5.28 1.07 18.11
N ILE A 8 -4.29 1.97 17.99
CA ILE A 8 -3.15 2.06 18.92
C ILE A 8 -3.65 2.37 20.33
N LYS A 9 -4.54 3.35 20.49
CA LYS A 9 -5.13 3.68 21.80
C LYS A 9 -5.83 2.49 22.45
N ASN A 10 -6.63 1.75 21.68
CA ASN A 10 -7.34 0.56 22.15
C ASN A 10 -6.37 -0.56 22.53
N LEU A 11 -5.31 -0.77 21.75
CA LEU A 11 -4.26 -1.73 22.05
C LEU A 11 -3.52 -1.37 23.34
N THR A 12 -3.08 -0.11 23.49
CA THR A 12 -2.43 0.38 24.71
C THR A 12 -3.31 0.17 25.94
N LYS A 13 -4.62 0.41 25.83
CA LYS A 13 -5.57 0.15 26.93
C LYS A 13 -5.66 -1.33 27.30
N LYS A 14 -5.68 -2.23 26.32
CA LYS A 14 -5.71 -3.69 26.55
C LYS A 14 -4.43 -4.16 27.26
N LEU A 15 -3.26 -3.72 26.79
CA LEU A 15 -1.97 -4.08 27.39
C LEU A 15 -1.82 -3.55 28.83
N ARG A 16 -2.29 -2.34 29.10
CA ARG A 16 -2.32 -1.81 30.48
C ARG A 16 -3.19 -2.67 31.41
N ARG A 17 -4.31 -3.20 30.90
CA ARG A 17 -5.21 -4.08 31.67
C ARG A 17 -4.62 -5.46 31.94
N SER A 18 -3.69 -5.94 31.12
CA SER A 18 -2.98 -7.21 31.34
C SER A 18 -1.78 -7.08 32.29
N GLY A 19 -1.61 -5.93 32.97
CA GLY A 19 -0.50 -5.69 33.89
C GLY A 19 0.81 -5.24 33.21
N THR A 20 0.81 -5.06 31.88
CA THR A 20 1.98 -4.56 31.16
C THR A 20 2.18 -3.08 31.45
N LYS A 21 3.34 -2.73 32.02
CA LYS A 21 3.73 -1.34 32.25
C LYS A 21 4.10 -0.67 30.93
N ILE A 22 3.19 0.12 30.39
CA ILE A 22 3.46 1.00 29.26
C ILE A 22 3.72 2.40 29.80
N GLY A 23 4.91 2.94 29.52
CA GLY A 23 5.32 4.28 29.90
C GLY A 23 4.54 5.37 29.15
N SER A 24 5.25 6.18 28.37
CA SER A 24 4.69 7.28 27.59
C SER A 24 3.80 6.80 26.44
N GLU A 25 2.97 7.71 25.92
CA GLU A 25 2.16 7.37 24.75
C GLU A 25 3.03 7.02 23.53
N PRO A 26 2.69 5.95 22.79
CA PRO A 26 3.45 5.54 21.62
C PRO A 26 3.38 6.61 20.52
N LYS A 27 4.54 6.94 19.93
CA LYS A 27 4.62 7.83 18.77
C LYS A 27 4.19 7.09 17.50
N LEU A 28 3.27 7.67 16.75
CA LEU A 28 2.81 7.11 15.48
C LEU A 28 3.68 7.63 14.32
N LYS A 29 4.25 6.70 13.54
CA LYS A 29 4.97 6.99 12.30
C LYS A 29 4.43 6.11 11.17
N VAL A 30 4.02 6.72 10.07
CA VAL A 30 3.63 5.98 8.85
C VAL A 30 4.89 5.39 8.22
N GLN A 31 4.83 4.10 7.86
CA GLN A 31 5.93 3.40 7.19
C GLN A 31 5.64 3.16 5.71
N ASN A 32 4.38 2.90 5.37
CA ASN A 32 3.92 2.64 4.01
C ASN A 32 2.45 3.04 3.90
N ILE A 33 2.00 3.37 2.68
CA ILE A 33 0.60 3.62 2.34
C ILE A 33 0.29 2.76 1.12
N VAL A 34 -0.82 2.02 1.18
CA VAL A 34 -1.41 1.33 0.04
C VAL A 34 -2.68 2.10 -0.34
N ALA A 35 -2.83 2.41 -1.62
CA ALA A 35 -4.01 3.08 -2.17
C ALA A 35 -4.52 2.30 -3.38
N SER A 36 -5.82 2.35 -3.60
CA SER A 36 -6.49 1.76 -4.75
C SER A 36 -7.26 2.86 -5.47
N VAL A 37 -7.18 2.86 -6.80
CA VAL A 37 -7.85 3.82 -7.68
C VAL A 37 -8.51 3.02 -8.79
N ASP A 38 -9.70 3.46 -9.17
CA ASP A 38 -10.43 2.96 -10.34
C ASP A 38 -10.52 4.12 -11.36
N PHE A 39 -10.07 3.85 -12.58
CA PHE A 39 -10.11 4.83 -13.68
C PHE A 39 -11.43 4.81 -14.45
N GLY A 40 -12.33 3.88 -14.15
CA GLY A 40 -13.60 3.68 -14.87
C GLY A 40 -13.42 3.23 -16.32
N ARG A 41 -12.22 2.73 -16.67
CA ARG A 41 -11.87 2.20 -17.99
C ARG A 41 -10.76 1.16 -17.89
N GLY A 42 -10.76 0.22 -18.81
CA GLY A 42 -9.66 -0.72 -19.02
C GLY A 42 -8.44 -0.06 -19.66
N PHE A 43 -7.31 -0.76 -19.53
CA PHE A 43 -6.04 -0.42 -20.16
C PHE A 43 -5.51 -1.60 -20.96
N ASP A 44 -4.88 -1.32 -22.10
CA ASP A 44 -4.06 -2.31 -22.79
C ASP A 44 -2.70 -2.41 -22.09
N LEU A 45 -2.53 -3.47 -21.31
CA LEU A 45 -1.32 -3.66 -20.50
C LEU A 45 -0.11 -4.05 -21.36
N GLU A 46 -0.32 -4.69 -22.52
CA GLU A 46 0.75 -5.04 -23.45
C GLU A 46 1.32 -3.79 -24.13
N GLU A 47 0.43 -2.88 -24.55
CA GLU A 47 0.82 -1.59 -25.11
C GLU A 47 1.61 -0.76 -24.09
N ILE A 48 1.14 -0.69 -22.84
CA ILE A 48 1.85 0.03 -21.77
C ILE A 48 3.21 -0.64 -21.51
N ALA A 49 3.26 -1.97 -21.40
CA ALA A 49 4.52 -2.66 -21.14
C ALA A 49 5.57 -2.42 -22.24
N THR A 50 5.12 -2.33 -23.49
CA THR A 50 6.00 -2.06 -24.64
C THR A 50 6.53 -0.62 -24.65
N ASN A 51 5.73 0.34 -24.19
CA ASN A 51 6.06 1.77 -24.25
C ASN A 51 6.88 2.28 -23.06
N PHE A 52 6.92 1.54 -21.94
CA PHE A 52 7.55 2.00 -20.70
C PHE A 52 8.56 0.97 -20.17
N GLU A 53 9.84 1.33 -20.15
CA GLU A 53 10.93 0.45 -19.72
C GLU A 53 10.89 0.07 -18.23
N ASN A 54 10.23 0.88 -17.41
CA ASN A 54 10.09 0.66 -15.96
C ASN A 54 8.84 -0.15 -15.59
N THR A 55 8.44 -1.05 -16.48
CA THR A 55 7.30 -1.94 -16.29
C THR A 55 7.69 -3.41 -16.40
N GLU A 56 6.99 -4.24 -15.65
CA GLU A 56 7.09 -5.70 -15.73
C GLU A 56 5.67 -6.25 -15.93
N TYR A 57 5.44 -6.92 -17.06
CA TYR A 57 4.17 -7.58 -17.35
C TYR A 57 4.40 -9.01 -17.86
N ASN A 58 3.88 -9.98 -17.13
CA ASN A 58 3.84 -11.38 -17.53
C ASN A 58 2.57 -12.02 -16.93
N PRO A 59 1.46 -12.09 -17.69
CA PRO A 59 0.16 -12.49 -17.17
C PRO A 59 0.13 -13.95 -16.64
N GLU A 60 1.02 -14.81 -17.13
CA GLU A 60 1.16 -16.19 -16.65
C GLU A 60 1.75 -16.27 -15.23
N VAL A 61 2.51 -15.25 -14.82
CA VAL A 61 3.14 -15.16 -13.48
C VAL A 61 2.32 -14.27 -12.55
N PHE A 62 1.84 -13.13 -13.04
CA PHE A 62 1.05 -12.17 -12.27
C PHE A 62 0.09 -11.41 -13.19
N PRO A 63 -1.22 -11.32 -12.85
CA PRO A 63 -2.24 -10.79 -13.77
C PRO A 63 -2.24 -9.26 -13.95
N GLY A 64 -1.40 -8.53 -13.22
CA GLY A 64 -1.28 -7.08 -13.31
C GLY A 64 0.06 -6.63 -13.89
N LEU A 65 0.10 -5.43 -14.43
CA LEU A 65 1.34 -4.76 -14.80
C LEU A 65 1.96 -4.11 -13.55
N VAL A 66 3.23 -4.39 -13.29
CA VAL A 66 4.00 -3.75 -12.23
C VAL A 66 4.72 -2.55 -12.82
N PHE A 67 4.41 -1.35 -12.34
CA PHE A 67 5.03 -0.10 -12.79
C PHE A 67 5.86 0.50 -11.64
N ARG A 68 7.15 0.73 -11.85
CA ARG A 68 8.04 1.29 -10.82
C ARG A 68 8.37 2.74 -11.12
N LEU A 69 8.06 3.63 -10.19
CA LEU A 69 8.44 5.05 -10.26
C LEU A 69 9.56 5.34 -9.26
N ASP A 70 10.57 6.08 -9.71
CA ASP A 70 11.69 6.49 -8.84
C ASP A 70 11.34 7.74 -8.03
N ASP A 71 10.58 8.67 -8.60
CA ASP A 71 10.09 9.88 -7.93
C ASP A 71 8.61 10.19 -8.28
N PRO A 72 7.68 10.09 -7.30
CA PRO A 72 7.89 9.57 -5.96
C PRO A 72 8.24 8.08 -5.99
N LYS A 73 9.05 7.61 -5.05
CA LYS A 73 9.44 6.19 -4.96
C LYS A 73 8.24 5.30 -4.62
N VAL A 74 7.59 4.74 -5.64
CA VAL A 74 6.37 3.91 -5.50
C VAL A 74 6.34 2.77 -6.49
N VAL A 75 5.54 1.75 -6.15
CA VAL A 75 5.17 0.66 -7.07
C VAL A 75 3.67 0.76 -7.31
N ILE A 76 3.28 0.78 -8.57
CA ILE A 76 1.89 0.76 -9.01
C ILE A 76 1.61 -0.62 -9.58
N LEU A 77 0.46 -1.18 -9.20
CA LEU A 77 -0.08 -2.40 -9.79
C LEU A 77 -1.29 -1.98 -10.63
N LEU A 78 -1.20 -2.16 -11.95
CA LEU A 78 -2.26 -1.84 -12.90
C LEU A 78 -2.94 -3.12 -13.39
N PHE A 79 -4.27 -3.12 -13.46
CA PHE A 79 -5.07 -4.29 -13.84
C PHE A 79 -5.99 -3.93 -15.02
N VAL A 80 -6.41 -4.94 -15.78
CA VAL A 80 -7.25 -4.80 -16.99
C VAL A 80 -8.73 -4.48 -16.68
N SER A 81 -9.12 -4.46 -15.40
CA SER A 81 -10.51 -4.41 -14.90
C SER A 81 -11.38 -3.33 -15.53
#